data_AF-A0A401FSR2-F1
#
_entry.id   AF-A0A401FSR2-F1
#
_cell.length_a   1.000
_cell.length_b   1.000
_cell.length_c   1.000
_cell.angle_alpha   90.00
_cell.angle_beta   90.00
_cell.angle_gamma   90.00
#
_symmetry.space_group_name_H-M   'P 1'
#
loop_
_entity.id
_entity.type
_entity.pdbx_description
1 polymer ?
#
loop_
_entity_poly.entity_id
_entity_poly.type
_entity_poly.pdbx_seq_one_letter_code
_entity_poly.pdbx_strand_id
1 'polypeptide(L)'
;MKSRAIATALGVLMMFCISVPVTFGAEPGAKNRTAIRSENALIVYYFHGKRRCTTCKKLEAYAREALEKSFSGEVRDGRIEWRITDISTPENSHFVKDFGLVSQSLVLVRQEAGKQGGWKNLDQIWMKVRDKEDYIDYVSENIRQFMGKNG
;
A
#
# COMPACT_ATOMS: atom_id res chain seq x y z
N MET A 1 59.46 45.63 -40.98
CA MET A 1 58.85 46.26 -39.78
C MET A 1 57.48 46.80 -40.18
N LYS A 2 56.43 46.46 -39.40
CA LYS A 2 54.99 46.73 -39.61
C LYS A 2 54.32 45.77 -40.62
N SER A 3 53.12 45.24 -40.45
CA SER A 3 52.21 44.98 -39.32
C SER A 3 50.95 44.34 -39.93
N ARG A 4 50.36 43.37 -39.24
CA ARG A 4 48.91 43.04 -39.16
C ARG A 4 48.16 42.64 -40.44
N ALA A 5 47.51 41.47 -40.40
CA ALA A 5 46.11 41.33 -40.01
C ALA A 5 45.59 39.94 -40.41
N ILE A 6 45.09 39.18 -39.43
CA ILE A 6 44.33 37.96 -39.66
C ILE A 6 42.89 38.41 -39.85
N ALA A 7 42.37 38.28 -41.07
CA ALA A 7 40.99 38.56 -41.41
C ALA A 7 40.26 37.22 -41.63
N THR A 8 39.24 37.04 -40.81
CA THR A 8 38.20 36.01 -40.81
C THR A 8 37.72 35.63 -42.20
N ALA A 9 37.91 34.37 -42.59
CA ALA A 9 37.18 33.75 -43.68
C ALA A 9 35.98 33.00 -43.11
N LEU A 10 34.79 33.50 -43.44
CA LEU A 10 33.50 32.83 -43.33
C LEU A 10 33.59 31.45 -44.00
N GLY A 11 33.81 30.41 -43.21
CA GLY A 11 33.68 29.02 -43.64
C GLY A 11 32.31 28.52 -43.19
N VAL A 12 31.37 28.47 -44.14
CA VAL A 12 30.04 27.87 -43.99
C VAL A 12 30.21 26.44 -43.47
N LEU A 13 30.02 26.25 -42.16
CA LEU A 13 29.89 24.93 -41.58
C LEU A 13 28.50 24.42 -41.97
N MET A 14 28.46 23.65 -43.07
CA MET A 14 27.32 22.79 -43.39
C MET A 14 27.00 21.96 -42.16
N MET A 15 25.96 22.40 -41.44
CA MET A 15 25.33 21.67 -40.37
C MET A 15 24.65 20.46 -41.01
N PHE A 16 25.42 19.38 -41.14
CA PHE A 16 24.90 18.05 -41.43
C PHE A 16 24.01 17.68 -40.24
N CYS A 17 22.72 17.98 -40.37
CA CYS A 17 21.67 17.35 -39.58
C CYS A 17 21.69 15.86 -39.93
N ILE A 18 22.58 15.10 -39.30
CA ILE A 18 22.49 13.65 -39.26
C ILE A 18 21.26 13.38 -38.40
N SER A 19 20.12 13.23 -39.07
CA SER A 19 18.91 12.63 -38.54
C SER A 19 19.24 11.19 -38.17
N VAL A 20 19.84 10.99 -36.99
CA VAL A 20 19.89 9.67 -36.37
C VAL A 20 18.43 9.32 -36.10
N PRO A 21 17.85 8.28 -36.72
CA PRO A 21 16.55 7.81 -36.31
C PRO A 21 16.71 7.37 -34.87
N VAL A 22 16.08 8.11 -33.94
CA VAL A 22 15.89 7.63 -32.57
C VAL A 22 15.02 6.38 -32.72
N THR A 23 15.67 5.22 -32.75
CA THR A 23 14.99 3.95 -32.64
C THR A 23 14.40 3.92 -31.25
N PHE A 24 13.12 4.27 -31.18
CA PHE A 24 12.27 4.05 -30.01
C PHE A 24 12.17 2.53 -29.85
N GLY A 25 13.19 1.94 -29.24
CA GLY A 25 13.14 0.57 -28.77
C GLY A 25 12.02 0.53 -27.76
N ALA A 26 10.87 0.02 -28.20
CA ALA A 26 9.79 -0.36 -27.31
C ALA A 26 10.39 -1.33 -26.29
N GLU A 27 10.62 -0.84 -25.07
CA GLU A 27 11.00 -1.69 -23.95
C GLU A 27 9.89 -2.73 -23.81
N PRO A 28 10.22 -4.04 -23.90
CA PRO A 28 9.22 -5.08 -23.83
C PRO A 28 8.62 -5.05 -22.43
N GLY A 29 7.35 -4.64 -22.39
CA GLY A 29 6.34 -4.97 -21.39
C GLY A 29 6.86 -5.10 -19.97
N ALA A 30 6.65 -4.04 -19.19
CA ALA A 30 6.47 -4.17 -17.75
C ALA A 30 5.53 -5.35 -17.51
N LYS A 31 6.13 -6.50 -17.15
CA LYS A 31 5.46 -7.73 -16.82
C LYS A 31 4.48 -7.36 -15.72
N ASN A 32 3.20 -7.33 -16.08
CA ASN A 32 2.11 -7.18 -15.13
C ASN A 32 2.30 -8.33 -14.14
N ARG A 33 2.97 -8.04 -13.01
CA ARG A 33 2.91 -8.89 -11.84
C ARG A 33 1.49 -8.73 -11.33
N THR A 34 0.57 -9.46 -11.95
CA THR A 34 -0.51 -10.06 -11.19
C THR A 34 0.21 -10.89 -10.15
N ALA A 35 0.53 -10.27 -9.01
CA ALA A 35 1.01 -10.99 -7.86
C ALA A 35 -0.01 -12.11 -7.68
N ILE A 36 0.43 -13.36 -7.81
CA ILE A 36 -0.42 -14.50 -7.53
C ILE A 36 -0.75 -14.34 -6.06
N ARG A 37 -1.87 -13.68 -5.81
CA ARG A 37 -2.37 -13.43 -4.50
C ARG A 37 -2.66 -14.80 -3.96
N SER A 38 -1.92 -15.18 -2.92
CA SER A 38 -2.08 -16.48 -2.28
C SER A 38 -3.58 -16.75 -2.13
N GLU A 39 -4.02 -17.96 -2.50
CA GLU A 39 -5.44 -18.34 -2.44
C GLU A 39 -6.04 -18.21 -1.04
N ASN A 40 -5.21 -17.97 -0.02
CA ASN A 40 -5.55 -17.72 1.37
C ASN A 40 -4.99 -16.38 1.91
N ALA A 41 -4.95 -15.34 1.09
CA ALA A 41 -4.47 -14.02 1.50
C ALA A 41 -5.43 -13.36 2.51
N LEU A 42 -4.89 -12.82 3.60
CA LEU A 42 -5.60 -12.00 4.57
C LEU A 42 -5.47 -10.53 4.20
N ILE A 43 -6.57 -9.78 4.19
CA ILE A 43 -6.53 -8.32 4.22
C ILE A 43 -6.80 -7.86 5.64
N VAL A 44 -5.97 -6.94 6.12
CA VAL A 44 -6.22 -6.20 7.34
C VAL A 44 -6.55 -4.76 6.93
N TYR A 45 -7.82 -4.40 7.03
CA TYR A 45 -8.31 -3.06 6.77
C TYR A 45 -8.31 -2.22 8.05
N TYR A 46 -7.78 -1.01 7.97
CA TYR A 46 -8.11 0.07 8.89
C TYR A 46 -9.02 1.08 8.20
N PHE A 47 -10.28 1.10 8.62
CA PHE A 47 -11.28 2.03 8.12
C PHE A 47 -11.29 3.31 8.94
N HIS A 48 -11.37 4.45 8.26
CA HIS A 48 -11.55 5.74 8.90
C HIS A 48 -12.52 6.63 8.12
N GLY A 49 -13.16 7.56 8.83
CA GLY A 49 -13.88 8.66 8.17
C GLY A 49 -12.97 9.84 7.83
N LYS A 50 -13.57 10.89 7.23
CA LYS A 50 -12.89 12.13 6.83
C LYS A 50 -12.12 12.83 7.96
N ARG A 51 -12.66 12.80 9.18
CA ARG A 51 -12.06 13.47 10.36
C ARG A 51 -11.21 12.45 11.11
N ARG A 52 -9.92 12.77 11.29
CA ARG A 52 -8.95 11.90 11.97
C ARG A 52 -8.37 12.59 13.20
N CYS A 53 -8.76 12.13 14.39
CA CYS A 53 -8.21 12.63 15.65
C CYS A 53 -6.90 11.92 16.03
N THR A 54 -6.24 12.36 17.10
CA THR A 54 -5.01 11.75 17.61
C THR A 54 -5.18 10.26 17.92
N THR A 55 -6.33 9.86 18.50
CA THR A 55 -6.63 8.45 18.77
C THR A 55 -6.78 7.63 17.50
N CYS A 56 -7.38 8.18 16.43
CA CYS A 56 -7.44 7.50 15.13
C CYS A 56 -6.04 7.20 14.60
N LYS A 57 -5.11 8.16 14.72
CA LYS A 57 -3.72 7.97 14.30
C LYS A 57 -3.02 6.89 15.14
N LYS A 58 -3.31 6.83 16.45
CA LYS A 58 -2.79 5.76 17.34
C LYS A 58 -3.32 4.38 16.94
N LEU A 59 -4.62 4.23 16.72
CA LEU A 59 -5.24 2.97 16.27
C LEU A 59 -4.56 2.44 15.00
N GLU A 60 -4.38 3.31 14.00
CA GLU A 60 -3.69 2.95 12.75
C GLU A 60 -2.23 2.54 13.01
N ALA A 61 -1.48 3.38 13.73
CA ALA A 61 -0.06 3.17 13.96
C ALA A 61 0.21 1.88 14.74
N TYR A 62 -0.57 1.61 15.79
CA TYR A 62 -0.39 0.41 16.62
C TYR A 62 -0.79 -0.86 15.86
N ALA A 63 -1.82 -0.80 15.01
CA ALA A 63 -2.18 -1.93 14.16
C ALA A 63 -1.10 -2.24 13.11
N ARG A 64 -0.55 -1.20 12.49
CA ARG A 64 0.60 -1.33 11.57
C ARG A 64 1.81 -1.94 12.29
N GLU A 65 2.11 -1.47 13.49
CA GLU A 65 3.23 -2.00 14.27
C GLU A 65 3.03 -3.47 14.65
N ALA A 66 1.81 -3.90 14.97
CA ALA A 66 1.50 -5.31 15.21
C ALA A 66 1.80 -6.18 13.98
N LEU A 67 1.47 -5.68 12.78
CA LEU A 67 1.79 -6.36 11.52
C LEU A 67 3.30 -6.43 11.27
N GLU A 68 4.00 -5.32 11.45
CA GLU A 68 5.45 -5.24 11.21
C GLU A 68 6.24 -6.12 12.18
N LYS A 69 5.84 -6.18 13.45
CA LYS A 69 6.53 -6.99 14.47
C LYS A 69 6.24 -8.48 14.33
N SER A 70 4.98 -8.85 14.20
CA SER A 70 4.54 -10.24 14.33
C SER A 70 4.38 -10.98 13.00
N PHE A 71 4.27 -10.24 11.87
CA PHE A 71 3.89 -10.81 10.58
C PHE A 71 4.66 -10.20 9.39
N SER A 72 5.86 -9.65 9.62
CA SER A 72 6.68 -9.06 8.55
C SER A 72 6.93 -10.04 7.40
N GLY A 73 7.10 -11.34 7.70
CA GLY A 73 7.23 -12.39 6.68
C GLY A 73 5.98 -12.53 5.82
N GLU A 74 4.79 -12.64 6.44
CA GLU A 74 3.51 -12.72 5.75
C GLU A 74 3.20 -11.49 4.91
N VAL A 75 3.52 -10.29 5.42
CA VAL A 75 3.35 -9.04 4.69
C VAL A 75 4.27 -9.01 3.47
N ARG A 76 5.55 -9.35 3.66
CA ARG A 76 6.55 -9.40 2.58
C ARG A 76 6.21 -10.44 1.52
N ASP A 77 5.66 -11.58 1.92
CA ASP A 77 5.27 -12.67 1.03
C ASP A 77 3.87 -12.46 0.40
N GLY A 78 3.19 -11.36 0.71
CA GLY A 78 1.84 -11.05 0.18
C GLY A 78 0.72 -11.93 0.75
N ARG A 79 0.97 -12.65 1.85
CA ARG A 79 -0.05 -13.42 2.58
C ARG A 79 -0.92 -12.51 3.47
N ILE A 80 -0.38 -11.38 3.92
CA ILE A 80 -1.13 -10.32 4.59
C ILE A 80 -1.00 -9.03 3.80
N GLU A 81 -2.13 -8.40 3.51
CA GLU A 81 -2.21 -7.08 2.88
C GLU A 81 -2.75 -6.06 3.88
N TRP A 82 -1.99 -4.99 4.12
CA TRP A 82 -2.42 -3.86 4.95
C TRP A 82 -3.12 -2.81 4.08
N ARG A 83 -4.34 -2.42 4.43
CA ARG A 83 -5.12 -1.40 3.71
C ARG A 83 -5.66 -0.34 4.64
N ILE A 84 -5.42 0.92 4.30
CA ILE A 84 -6.04 2.06 4.97
C ILE A 84 -7.11 2.59 4.03
N THR A 85 -8.35 2.70 4.51
CA THR A 85 -9.50 2.99 3.65
C THR A 85 -10.37 4.08 4.26
N ASP A 86 -10.53 5.18 3.51
CA ASP A 86 -11.45 6.26 3.86
C ASP A 86 -12.87 5.89 3.41
N ILE A 87 -13.74 5.57 4.38
CA ILE A 87 -15.14 5.20 4.14
C ILE A 87 -16.05 6.41 3.90
N SER A 88 -15.51 7.64 3.94
CA SER A 88 -16.27 8.84 3.59
C SER A 88 -16.31 9.13 2.08
N THR A 89 -15.53 8.41 1.27
CA THR A 89 -15.61 8.52 -0.19
C THR A 89 -16.75 7.66 -0.74
N PRO A 90 -17.40 8.07 -1.85
CA PRO A 90 -18.46 7.27 -2.46
C PRO A 90 -18.01 5.85 -2.81
N GLU A 91 -16.77 5.68 -3.31
CA GLU A 91 -16.28 4.36 -3.73
C GLU A 91 -16.18 3.37 -2.57
N ASN A 92 -15.90 3.83 -1.35
CA ASN A 92 -15.68 2.97 -0.18
C ASN A 92 -16.86 2.94 0.80
N SER A 93 -17.89 3.76 0.58
CA SER A 93 -19.05 3.89 1.48
C SER A 93 -19.80 2.56 1.71
N HIS A 94 -19.74 1.64 0.74
CA HIS A 94 -20.36 0.32 0.82
C HIS A 94 -19.84 -0.52 2.00
N PHE A 95 -18.56 -0.35 2.40
CA PHE A 95 -17.97 -1.09 3.52
C PHE A 95 -18.68 -0.86 4.86
N VAL A 96 -19.34 0.29 5.04
CA VAL A 96 -20.15 0.58 6.23
C VAL A 96 -21.24 -0.47 6.40
N LYS A 97 -21.93 -0.82 5.31
CA LYS A 97 -22.98 -1.83 5.31
C LYS A 97 -22.39 -3.24 5.35
N ASP A 98 -21.36 -3.50 4.55
CA ASP A 98 -20.79 -4.85 4.39
C ASP A 98 -20.16 -5.40 5.67
N PHE A 99 -19.58 -4.52 6.49
CA PHE A 99 -18.91 -4.89 7.74
C PHE A 99 -19.59 -4.32 9.00
N GLY A 100 -20.75 -3.67 8.86
CA GLY A 100 -21.47 -3.07 9.99
C GLY A 100 -20.65 -2.02 10.74
N LEU A 101 -19.91 -1.17 10.01
CA LEU A 101 -19.00 -0.21 10.62
C LEU A 101 -19.78 0.96 11.23
N VAL A 102 -19.56 1.21 12.52
CA VAL A 102 -20.15 2.38 13.22
C VAL A 102 -19.13 3.51 13.43
N SER A 103 -17.84 3.19 13.38
CA SER A 103 -16.72 4.12 13.60
C SER A 103 -15.43 3.57 12.98
N GLN A 104 -14.27 4.18 13.28
CA GLN A 104 -12.97 3.66 12.89
C GLN A 104 -12.84 2.21 13.37
N SER A 105 -12.50 1.33 12.44
CA SER A 105 -12.57 -0.11 12.64
C SER A 105 -11.35 -0.79 12.05
N LEU A 106 -10.96 -1.92 12.64
CA LEU A 106 -9.89 -2.78 12.17
C LEU A 106 -10.50 -4.12 11.79
N VAL A 107 -10.58 -4.42 10.51
CA VAL A 107 -11.31 -5.58 9.98
C VAL A 107 -10.37 -6.54 9.30
N LEU A 108 -10.45 -7.81 9.71
CA LEU A 108 -9.76 -8.93 9.10
C LEU A 108 -10.67 -9.52 8.02
N VAL A 109 -10.18 -9.68 6.79
CA VAL A 109 -10.94 -10.24 5.67
C VAL A 109 -10.13 -11.33 4.99
N ARG A 110 -10.64 -12.56 5.00
CA ARG A 110 -10.03 -13.66 4.26
C ARG A 110 -10.42 -13.54 2.79
N GLN A 111 -9.42 -13.64 1.90
CA GLN A 111 -9.69 -13.91 0.50
C GLN A 111 -9.54 -15.40 0.23
N GLU A 112 -10.57 -15.98 -0.39
CA GLU A 112 -10.62 -17.37 -0.82
C GLU A 112 -10.83 -17.38 -2.34
N ALA A 113 -9.86 -17.88 -3.10
CA ALA A 113 -9.92 -17.95 -4.57
C ALA A 113 -10.37 -16.63 -5.25
N GLY A 114 -9.92 -15.48 -4.72
CA GLY A 114 -10.25 -14.15 -5.23
C GLY A 114 -11.64 -13.62 -4.85
N LYS A 115 -12.42 -14.37 -4.05
CA LYS A 115 -13.66 -13.91 -3.44
C LYS A 115 -13.45 -13.60 -1.96
N GLN A 116 -14.29 -12.71 -1.43
CA GLN A 116 -14.35 -12.48 0.01
C GLN A 116 -14.92 -13.72 0.69
N GLY A 117 -14.12 -14.34 1.57
CA GLY A 117 -14.56 -15.40 2.47
C GLY A 117 -15.07 -14.81 3.78
N GLY A 118 -14.61 -15.36 4.91
CA GLY A 118 -14.94 -14.84 6.23
C GLY A 118 -14.31 -13.47 6.53
N TRP A 119 -14.92 -12.73 7.45
CA TRP A 119 -14.38 -11.48 7.99
C TRP A 119 -14.63 -11.37 9.50
N LYS A 120 -13.84 -10.52 10.18
CA LYS A 120 -13.97 -10.22 11.60
C LYS A 120 -13.64 -8.76 11.87
N ASN A 121 -14.56 -8.01 12.49
CA ASN A 121 -14.25 -6.70 13.05
C ASN A 121 -13.62 -6.88 14.43
N LEU A 122 -12.47 -6.24 14.68
CA LEU A 122 -11.81 -6.24 15.98
C LEU A 122 -12.43 -5.14 16.85
N ASP A 123 -13.47 -5.51 17.59
CA ASP A 123 -14.34 -4.64 18.37
C ASP A 123 -13.68 -4.03 19.62
N GLN A 124 -12.61 -4.63 20.14
CA GLN A 124 -11.96 -4.15 21.37
C GLN A 124 -10.89 -3.08 21.14
N ILE A 125 -10.61 -2.68 19.88
CA ILE A 125 -9.52 -1.76 19.56
C ILE A 125 -9.62 -0.43 20.31
N TRP A 126 -10.84 0.06 20.55
CA TRP A 126 -11.09 1.32 21.26
C TRP A 126 -10.82 1.23 22.76
N MET A 127 -11.08 0.07 23.37
CA MET A 127 -10.80 -0.15 24.79
C MET A 127 -9.31 -0.33 25.02
N LYS A 128 -8.62 -0.96 24.07
CA LYS A 128 -7.19 -1.31 24.20
C LYS A 128 -6.24 -0.19 23.82
N VAL A 129 -6.63 0.77 22.97
CA VAL A 129 -5.72 1.83 22.44
C VAL A 129 -5.00 2.69 23.49
N ARG A 130 -5.47 2.69 24.74
CA ARG A 130 -4.80 3.42 25.84
C ARG A 130 -3.50 2.76 26.25
N ASP A 131 -3.39 1.45 26.08
CA ASP A 131 -2.20 0.66 26.32
C ASP A 131 -1.71 0.10 24.98
N LYS A 132 -0.54 0.55 24.55
CA LYS A 132 0.01 0.19 23.24
C LYS A 132 0.34 -1.31 23.17
N GLU A 133 0.85 -1.89 24.25
CA GLU A 133 1.29 -3.29 24.27
C GLU A 133 0.06 -4.20 24.23
N ASP A 134 -0.95 -3.95 25.08
CA ASP A 134 -2.21 -4.69 25.07
C ASP A 134 -2.94 -4.60 23.71
N TYR A 135 -2.89 -3.43 23.05
CA TYR A 135 -3.42 -3.29 21.70
C TYR A 135 -2.70 -4.17 20.68
N ILE A 136 -1.36 -4.14 20.68
CA ILE A 136 -0.53 -4.90 19.74
C ILE A 136 -0.74 -6.40 19.94
N ASP A 137 -0.80 -6.85 21.19
CA ASP A 137 -1.02 -8.25 21.54
C ASP A 137 -2.40 -8.71 21.10
N TYR A 138 -3.44 -7.93 21.39
CA TYR A 138 -4.81 -8.24 20.94
C TYR A 138 -4.92 -8.33 19.42
N VAL A 139 -4.35 -7.38 18.67
CA VAL A 139 -4.38 -7.42 17.21
C VAL A 139 -3.61 -8.64 16.69
N SER A 140 -2.42 -8.89 17.22
CA SER A 140 -1.58 -10.00 16.79
C SER A 140 -2.26 -11.34 17.04
N GLU A 141 -2.84 -11.51 18.21
CA GLU A 141 -3.53 -12.75 18.59
C GLU A 141 -4.76 -13.01 17.72
N ASN A 142 -5.58 -11.97 17.48
CA ASN A 142 -6.73 -12.11 16.59
C ASN A 142 -6.33 -12.46 15.16
N ILE A 143 -5.20 -11.93 14.66
CA ILE A 143 -4.69 -12.31 13.33
C ILE A 143 -4.25 -13.78 13.32
N ARG A 144 -3.52 -14.26 14.33
CA ARG A 144 -3.11 -15.68 14.41
C ARG A 144 -4.32 -16.62 14.41
N GLN A 145 -5.28 -16.33 15.29
CA GLN A 145 -6.53 -17.09 15.39
C GLN A 145 -7.30 -17.06 14.07
N PHE A 146 -7.44 -15.88 13.47
CA PHE A 146 -8.18 -15.72 12.22
C PHE A 146 -7.51 -16.43 11.04
N MET A 147 -6.18 -16.54 11.04
CA MET A 147 -5.42 -17.33 10.06
C MET A 147 -5.46 -18.84 10.34
N GLY A 148 -5.99 -19.29 11.48
CA GLY A 148 -5.95 -20.70 11.90
C GLY A 148 -4.57 -21.15 12.39
N LYS A 149 -3.68 -20.21 12.72
CA LYS A 149 -2.37 -20.49 13.32
C LYS A 149 -2.53 -20.63 14.85
N ASN A 150 -3.32 -21.60 15.28
CA ASN A 150 -3.31 -22.02 16.68
C ASN A 150 -2.16 -23.01 16.82
N GLY A 151 -1.08 -22.59 17.48
CA GLY A 151 -0.02 -23.49 17.93
C GLY A 151 -0.49 -24.33 19.10
#